data_AF-A0A499UCJ1-F1
#
_entry.id   AF-A0A499UCJ1-F1
#
_cell.length_a   1.000
_cell.length_b   1.000
_cell.length_c   1.000
_cell.angle_alpha   90.00
_cell.angle_beta   90.00
_cell.angle_gamma   90.00
#
_symmetry.space_group_name_H-M   'P 1'
#
loop_
_entity.id
_entity.type
_entity.pdbx_description
1 polymer ?
#
loop_
_entity_poly.entity_id
_entity_poly.type
_entity_poly.pdbx_seq_one_letter_code
_entity_poly.pdbx_strand_id
1 'polypeptide(L)' 'MDSLLVRSESGCRTLFSVGYPATEPIRRANRALPEHIWHSALEQGGDLRAGAPVAEPTGVIDLTN' A
#
# COMPACT_ATOMS: atom_id res chain seq x y z
N MET A 1 -6.55 -1.67 -12.14
CA MET A 1 -7.00 -1.24 -10.80
C MET A 1 -8.29 -0.49 -11.01
N ASP A 2 -9.42 -1.11 -10.72
CA ASP A 2 -10.73 -0.48 -10.89
C ASP A 2 -10.91 0.58 -9.81
N SER A 3 -10.84 1.84 -10.21
CA SER A 3 -11.07 2.98 -9.32
C SER A 3 -12.57 3.14 -9.08
N LEU A 4 -13.00 3.04 -7.83
CA LEU A 4 -14.37 3.37 -7.46
C LEU A 4 -14.54 4.89 -7.44
N LEU A 5 -15.54 5.39 -8.15
CA LEU A 5 -15.91 6.79 -8.11
C LEU A 5 -16.83 7.03 -6.91
N VAL A 6 -16.37 7.80 -5.92
CA VAL A 6 -17.26 8.32 -4.86
C VAL A 6 -17.35 9.82 -5.02
N ARG A 7 -18.59 10.34 -5.02
CA ARG A 7 -18.85 11.78 -5.00
C ARG A 7 -18.75 12.25 -3.55
N SER A 8 -17.86 13.21 -3.27
CA SER A 8 -17.89 13.90 -1.97
C SER A 8 -19.05 14.89 -1.93
N GLU A 9 -19.55 15.20 -0.74
CA GLU A 9 -20.62 16.19 -0.53
C GLU A 9 -20.22 17.60 -1.03
N SER A 10 -18.92 17.91 -1.08
CA SER A 10 -18.37 19.16 -1.62
C SER A 10 -18.31 19.21 -3.16
N GLY A 11 -18.83 18.20 -3.87
CA GLY A 11 -18.80 18.13 -5.34
C GLY A 11 -17.44 17.74 -5.94
N CYS A 12 -16.47 17.36 -5.10
CA CYS A 12 -15.15 16.94 -5.56
C CYS A 12 -15.18 15.47 -6.02
N ARG A 13 -14.57 15.20 -7.18
CA ARG A 13 -14.47 13.86 -7.74
C ARG A 13 -13.27 13.17 -7.10
N THR A 14 -13.52 12.30 -6.12
CA THR A 14 -12.46 11.57 -5.42
C THR A 14 -12.33 10.18 -6.02
N LEU A 15 -11.10 9.79 -6.37
CA LEU A 15 -10.75 8.45 -6.79
C LEU A 15 -9.97 7.80 -5.66
N PHE A 16 -10.32 6.57 -5.31
CA PHE A 16 -9.57 5.76 -4.37
C PHE A 16 -9.27 4.40 -4.97
N SER A 17 -8.17 3.82 -4.50
CA SER A 17 -7.84 2.42 -4.77
C SER A 17 -8.30 1.59 -3.59
N VAL A 18 -8.95 0.47 -3.85
CA VAL A 18 -9.30 -0.50 -2.80
C VAL A 18 -8.21 -1.56 -2.73
N GLY A 19 -7.74 -1.85 -1.52
CA GLY A 19 -6.76 -2.91 -1.30
C GLY A 19 -7.36 -4.29 -1.57
N TYR A 20 -6.51 -5.22 -2.05
CA TYR A 20 -6.90 -6.62 -2.18
C TYR A 20 -6.78 -7.36 -0.83
N PRO A 21 -7.59 -8.39 -0.58
CA PRO A 21 -7.45 -9.22 0.60
C PRO A 21 -6.03 -9.80 0.71
N ALA A 22 -5.40 -9.65 1.87
CA ALA A 22 -4.12 -10.28 2.17
C ALA A 22 -4.32 -11.79 2.38
N THR A 23 -4.46 -12.57 1.32
CA THR A 23 -4.56 -14.03 1.35
C THR A 23 -3.31 -14.65 1.98
N GLU A 24 -3.37 -15.93 2.39
CA GLU A 24 -2.21 -16.57 3.03
C GLU A 24 -0.94 -16.56 2.18
N PRO A 25 -0.97 -16.81 0.85
CA PRO A 25 0.20 -16.64 0.00
C PRO A 25 0.81 -15.23 0.08
N ILE A 26 -0.02 -14.18 0.05
CA ILE A 26 0.43 -12.79 0.15
C ILE A 26 1.04 -12.51 1.53
N ARG A 27 0.40 -12.97 2.62
CA ARG A 27 0.95 -12.81 3.98
C ARG A 27 2.30 -13.49 4.15
N ARG A 28 2.49 -14.68 3.55
CA ARG A 28 3.77 -15.37 3.54
C ARG A 28 4.83 -14.59 2.77
N ALA A 29 4.48 -14.09 1.57
CA ALA A 29 5.40 -13.27 0.77
C ALA A 29 5.83 -12.01 1.53
N ASN A 30 4.89 -11.29 2.17
CA ASN A 30 5.21 -10.11 2.98
C ASN A 30 6.18 -10.44 4.13
N ARG A 31 5.99 -11.55 4.84
CA ARG A 31 6.91 -11.96 5.93
C ARG A 31 8.31 -12.36 5.46
N ALA A 32 8.47 -12.69 4.17
CA ALA A 32 9.77 -13.05 3.60
C ALA A 32 10.58 -11.83 3.14
N LEU A 33 9.97 -10.64 3.10
CA LEU A 33 10.66 -9.42 2.71
C LEU A 33 11.69 -9.00 3.77
N PRO A 34 12.87 -8.48 3.36
CA PRO A 34 13.89 -8.01 4.30
C PRO A 34 13.36 -6.94 5.26
N GLU A 35 13.75 -6.98 6.53
CA GLU A 35 13.24 -6.02 7.53
C GLU A 35 13.59 -4.56 7.18
N HIS A 36 14.76 -4.31 6.62
CA HIS A 36 15.27 -2.96 6.33
C HIS A 36 14.49 -2.20 5.24
N ILE A 37 13.63 -2.88 4.46
CA ILE A 37 12.80 -2.20 3.44
C ILE A 37 11.45 -1.76 3.99
N TRP A 38 11.11 -2.12 5.24
CA TRP A 38 9.87 -1.70 5.88
C TRP A 38 10.07 -0.35 6.57
N HIS A 39 9.10 0.56 6.38
CA HIS A 39 9.07 1.87 7.02
C HIS A 39 7.62 2.26 7.33
N SER A 40 7.44 3.28 8.18
CA SER A 40 6.09 3.81 8.43
C SER A 40 5.48 4.38 7.15
N ALA A 41 4.19 4.12 6.94
CA ALA A 41 3.40 4.85 5.96
C ALA A 41 3.33 6.34 6.34
N LEU A 42 2.97 7.17 5.36
CA LEU A 42 2.69 8.57 5.58
C LEU A 42 1.19 8.81 5.66
N GLU A 43 0.78 9.71 6.55
CA GLU A 43 -0.52 10.37 6.49
C GLU A 43 -0.57 11.29 5.26
N GLN A 44 -1.77 11.75 4.88
CA GLN A 44 -1.93 12.65 3.73
C GLN A 44 -1.10 13.94 3.85
N GLY A 45 -0.86 14.43 5.07
CA GLY A 45 -0.04 15.61 5.35
C GLY A 45 1.47 15.36 5.29
N GLY A 46 1.92 14.11 5.13
CA GLY A 46 3.34 13.73 5.11
C GLY A 46 3.91 13.32 6.47
N ASP A 47 3.13 13.34 7.55
CA ASP A 47 3.54 12.82 8.86
C ASP A 47 3.58 11.28 8.87
N LEU A 48 4.37 10.67 9.74
CA LEU A 48 4.40 9.21 9.87
C LEU A 48 3.12 8.68 10.52
N ARG A 49 2.52 7.66 9.88
CA ARG A 49 1.34 6.96 10.37
C ARG A 49 1.73 5.83 11.32
N ALA A 50 1.18 5.87 12.53
CA ALA A 50 1.38 4.83 13.53
C ALA A 50 0.71 3.51 13.12
N GLY A 51 1.42 2.39 13.31
CA GLY A 51 0.87 1.04 13.11
C GLY A 51 0.60 0.65 11.65
N ALA A 52 1.09 1.41 10.68
CA ALA A 52 0.92 1.12 9.25
C ALA A 52 2.28 0.99 8.56
N PRO A 53 2.99 -0.15 8.69
CA PRO A 53 4.22 -0.38 7.96
C PRO A 53 3.95 -0.61 6.46
N VAL A 54 4.80 -0.06 5.61
CA VAL A 54 4.80 -0.20 4.15
C VAL A 54 6.23 -0.58 3.72
N ALA A 55 6.33 -1.37 2.66
CA ALA A 55 7.60 -1.72 2.04
C ALA A 55 7.52 -1.51 0.52
N GLU A 56 8.60 -1.03 -0.06
CA GLU A 56 8.80 -0.94 -1.51
C GLU A 56 9.76 -2.06 -1.94
N PRO A 57 9.25 -3.20 -2.44
CA PRO A 57 10.09 -4.34 -2.81
C PRO A 57 10.80 -4.16 -4.16
N THR A 58 10.42 -3.12 -4.93
CA THR A 58 11.03 -2.78 -6.20
C THR A 58 12.51 -2.41 -5.97
N GLY A 59 13.43 -3.26 -6.41
CA GLY A 59 14.87 -3.11 -6.17
C GLY A 59 15.48 -4.18 -5.27
N VAL A 60 14.66 -4.99 -4.57
CA VAL A 60 15.12 -6.20 -3.86
C VAL A 60 14.57 -7.48 -4.45
N ILE A 61 13.47 -7.42 -5.17
CA ILE A 61 12.94 -8.55 -5.93
C ILE A 61 13.49 -8.47 -7.35
N ASP A 62 13.93 -9.62 -7.87
CA ASP A 62 14.22 -9.78 -9.29
C ASP A 62 12.91 -9.74 -10.09
N LEU A 63 12.75 -8.68 -10.88
CA LEU A 63 11.58 -8.46 -11.73
C LEU A 63 11.82 -8.87 -13.19
N THR A 64 13.02 -9.35 -13.51
CA THR A 64 13.35 -9.89 -14.83
C THR A 64 12.77 -11.28 -14.96
N ASN A 65 11.55 -11.32 -15.49
CA ASN A 65 10.88 -12.54 -15.95
C ASN A 65 10.97 -12.60 -17.48
#